data_AF-A0A075IAC3-F1
#
_entry.id   AF-A0A075IAC3-F1
#
_cell.length_a   1.000
_cell.length_b   1.000
_cell.length_c   1.000
_cell.angle_alpha   90.00
_cell.angle_beta   90.00
_cell.angle_gamma   90.00
#
_symmetry.space_group_name_H-M   'P 1'
#
loop_
_entity.id
_entity.type
_entity.pdbx_description
1 polymer ?
#
loop_
_entity_poly.entity_id
_entity_poly.type
_entity_poly.pdbx_seq_one_letter_code
_entity_poly.pdbx_strand_id
1 'polypeptide(L)'
;MCGVLALHASVDLLNDYWDFKRGIDTKTHRTKMSGGSGVLPEGLLKPSQVYAAGIVSLIIGAAIGMYFVATDGIVIGIILAFAVLSIYFYSTKIVNWGLAEVFVGIKGSMIVIGTYFVQTTDITEQAVLGGIVIGTLSSLILFITSFPDHDADKAKGRKTLVISLGKERACSILWVFPVVTYGITVIAVFFEIFPIFCLLILLTIPLIIRSGLKLKQNYDKLINLIPVMSSTLYFSRITGVLLIVGFLVNTI
;
A
#
# COMPACT_ATOMS: atom_id res chain seq x y z
N MET A 1 1.44 -14.76 9.26
CA MET A 1 1.79 -14.51 7.84
C MET A 1 0.72 -15.03 6.85
N CYS A 2 0.33 -16.30 6.88
CA CYS A 2 -0.64 -16.89 5.92
C CYS A 2 -1.97 -16.12 5.82
N GLY A 3 -2.55 -15.70 6.95
CA GLY A 3 -3.79 -14.92 6.97
C GLY A 3 -3.66 -13.58 6.25
N VAL A 4 -2.55 -12.86 6.49
CA VAL A 4 -2.25 -11.58 5.80
C VAL A 4 -2.09 -11.79 4.30
N LEU A 5 -1.40 -12.85 3.86
CA LEU A 5 -1.25 -13.19 2.45
C LEU A 5 -2.60 -13.50 1.78
N ALA A 6 -3.47 -14.26 2.45
CA ALA A 6 -4.81 -14.57 1.94
C ALA A 6 -5.68 -13.31 1.83
N LEU A 7 -5.63 -12.42 2.83
CA LEU A 7 -6.33 -11.13 2.78
C LEU A 7 -5.77 -10.20 1.69
N HIS A 8 -4.46 -10.24 1.43
CA HIS A 8 -3.85 -9.49 0.33
C HIS A 8 -4.30 -10.02 -1.03
N ALA A 9 -4.23 -11.33 -1.23
CA ALA A 9 -4.74 -11.97 -2.45
C ALA A 9 -6.23 -11.69 -2.67
N SER A 10 -7.03 -11.65 -1.60
CA SER A 10 -8.45 -11.31 -1.66
C SER A 10 -8.69 -9.92 -2.24
N VAL A 11 -8.00 -8.88 -1.74
CA VAL A 11 -8.21 -7.52 -2.24
C VAL A 11 -7.80 -7.37 -3.69
N ASP A 12 -6.71 -8.02 -4.11
CA ASP A 12 -6.22 -7.95 -5.49
C ASP A 12 -7.20 -8.64 -6.46
N LEU A 13 -7.66 -9.84 -6.13
CA LEU A 13 -8.62 -10.59 -6.94
C LEU A 13 -9.99 -9.91 -7.03
N LEU A 14 -10.49 -9.39 -5.91
CA LEU A 14 -11.74 -8.63 -5.90
C LEU A 14 -11.59 -7.33 -6.68
N ASN A 15 -10.43 -6.68 -6.62
CA ASN A 15 -10.16 -5.48 -7.40
C ASN A 15 -10.17 -5.76 -8.90
N ASP A 16 -9.45 -6.78 -9.37
CA ASP A 16 -9.46 -7.21 -10.76
C ASP A 16 -10.88 -7.50 -11.26
N TYR A 17 -11.69 -8.21 -10.48
CA TYR A 17 -13.09 -8.48 -10.84
C TYR A 17 -13.92 -7.19 -11.00
N TRP A 18 -13.82 -6.26 -10.05
CA TRP A 18 -14.60 -5.03 -10.09
C TRP A 18 -14.11 -4.06 -11.16
N ASP A 19 -12.82 -4.01 -11.43
CA ASP A 19 -12.24 -3.16 -12.49
C ASP A 19 -12.62 -3.66 -13.88
N PHE A 20 -12.59 -4.98 -14.09
CA PHE A 20 -13.12 -5.61 -15.29
C PHE A 20 -14.61 -5.34 -15.45
N LYS A 21 -15.41 -5.51 -14.39
CA LYS A 21 -16.87 -5.26 -14.43
C LYS A 21 -17.22 -3.80 -14.70
N ARG A 22 -16.39 -2.86 -14.24
CA ARG A 22 -16.52 -1.41 -14.55
C ARG A 22 -16.01 -1.08 -15.96
N GLY A 23 -15.28 -2.00 -16.61
CA GLY A 23 -14.60 -1.78 -17.88
C GLY A 23 -13.49 -0.74 -17.78
N ILE A 24 -12.81 -0.70 -16.63
CA ILE A 24 -11.58 0.11 -16.45
C ILE A 24 -10.45 -0.56 -17.23
N ASP A 25 -10.25 -1.86 -17.01
CA ASP A 25 -9.14 -2.63 -17.61
C ASP A 25 -9.13 -2.63 -19.14
N THR A 26 -10.29 -2.45 -19.78
CA THR A 26 -10.40 -2.39 -21.25
C THR A 26 -9.93 -1.05 -21.84
N LYS A 27 -9.79 -0.01 -21.01
CA LYS A 27 -9.29 1.31 -21.40
C LYS A 27 -7.86 1.58 -20.93
N THR A 28 -7.40 0.81 -19.95
CA THR A 28 -6.08 0.99 -19.36
C THR A 28 -4.99 0.39 -20.25
N HIS A 29 -3.91 1.14 -20.45
CA HIS A 29 -2.71 0.61 -21.08
C HIS A 29 -1.90 -0.15 -20.04
N ARG A 30 -2.04 -1.48 -20.03
CA ARG A 30 -1.34 -2.34 -19.09
C ARG A 30 0.18 -2.19 -19.23
N THR A 31 0.85 -2.03 -18.09
CA THR A 31 2.30 -2.02 -17.98
C THR A 31 2.75 -3.15 -17.05
N LYS A 32 4.07 -3.35 -16.90
CA LYS A 32 4.60 -4.29 -15.91
C LYS A 32 4.29 -3.90 -14.47
N MET A 33 3.86 -2.66 -14.22
CA MET A 33 3.73 -2.08 -12.88
C MET A 33 2.34 -1.52 -12.57
N SER A 34 1.40 -1.49 -13.54
CA SER A 34 0.05 -0.93 -13.37
C SER A 34 -0.89 -1.42 -14.48
N GLY A 35 -2.19 -1.22 -14.31
CA GLY A 35 -3.23 -1.62 -15.25
C GLY A 35 -3.76 -3.04 -15.07
N GLY A 36 -3.73 -3.55 -13.83
CA GLY A 36 -4.29 -4.84 -13.46
C GLY A 36 -3.49 -6.05 -13.93
N SER A 37 -3.96 -7.26 -13.59
CA SER A 37 -3.29 -8.51 -13.96
C SER A 37 -3.34 -8.82 -15.46
N GLY A 38 -4.37 -8.34 -16.16
CA GLY A 38 -4.68 -8.67 -17.55
C GLY A 38 -5.46 -9.98 -17.72
N VAL A 39 -5.66 -10.76 -16.65
CA VAL A 39 -6.25 -12.11 -16.71
C VAL A 39 -7.70 -12.11 -17.22
N LEU A 40 -8.51 -11.15 -16.77
CA LEU A 40 -9.91 -11.03 -17.20
C LEU A 40 -10.07 -10.41 -18.60
N PRO A 41 -9.39 -9.28 -18.94
CA PRO A 41 -9.41 -8.75 -20.31
C PRO A 41 -8.91 -9.73 -21.39
N GLU A 42 -7.90 -10.55 -21.07
CA GLU A 42 -7.36 -11.57 -21.98
C GLU A 42 -8.23 -12.84 -22.04
N GLY A 43 -9.28 -12.95 -21.22
CA GLY A 43 -10.20 -14.10 -21.20
C GLY A 43 -9.59 -15.39 -20.64
N LEU A 44 -8.47 -15.30 -19.90
CA LEU A 44 -7.76 -16.46 -19.35
C LEU A 44 -8.56 -17.14 -18.22
N LEU A 45 -9.33 -16.37 -17.45
CA LEU A 45 -10.25 -16.87 -16.43
C LEU A 45 -11.64 -16.24 -16.57
N LYS A 46 -12.67 -16.95 -16.08
CA LYS A 46 -14.02 -16.38 -16.00
C LYS A 46 -14.10 -15.38 -14.83
N PRO A 47 -14.82 -14.24 -14.97
CA PRO A 47 -15.02 -13.28 -13.88
C PRO A 47 -15.57 -13.92 -12.59
N SER A 48 -16.46 -14.90 -12.72
CA SER A 48 -16.99 -15.65 -11.57
C SER A 48 -15.93 -16.45 -10.82
N GLN A 49 -14.91 -16.98 -11.51
CA GLN A 49 -13.82 -17.71 -10.88
C GLN A 49 -12.90 -16.77 -10.09
N VAL A 50 -12.56 -15.62 -10.67
CA VAL A 50 -11.73 -14.60 -9.99
C VAL A 50 -12.45 -14.04 -8.77
N TYR A 51 -13.75 -13.74 -8.88
CA TYR A 51 -14.56 -13.30 -7.74
C TYR A 51 -14.63 -14.37 -6.65
N ALA A 52 -14.92 -15.63 -7.02
CA ALA A 52 -14.97 -16.74 -6.07
C ALA A 52 -13.63 -16.94 -5.35
N ALA A 53 -12.50 -16.90 -6.07
CA ALA A 53 -11.17 -16.98 -5.49
C ALA A 53 -10.88 -15.82 -4.51
N GLY A 54 -11.32 -14.61 -4.86
CA GLY A 54 -11.22 -13.44 -3.97
C GLY A 54 -12.01 -13.62 -2.66
N ILE A 55 -13.25 -14.14 -2.74
CA ILE A 55 -14.09 -14.42 -1.57
C ILE A 55 -13.54 -15.58 -0.74
N VAL A 56 -13.09 -16.66 -1.37
CA VAL A 56 -12.45 -17.80 -0.65
C VAL A 56 -11.20 -17.33 0.09
N SER A 57 -10.37 -16.50 -0.56
CA SER A 57 -9.18 -15.92 0.09
C SER A 57 -9.55 -15.01 1.26
N LEU A 58 -10.65 -14.24 1.14
CA LEU A 58 -11.19 -13.44 2.24
C LEU A 58 -11.59 -14.32 3.42
N ILE A 59 -12.31 -15.40 3.17
CA ILE A 59 -12.79 -16.35 4.19
C ILE A 59 -11.60 -17.03 4.88
N ILE A 60 -10.60 -17.51 4.12
CA ILE A 60 -9.39 -18.13 4.68
C ILE A 60 -8.65 -17.12 5.57
N GLY A 61 -8.43 -15.91 5.07
CA GLY A 61 -7.78 -14.84 5.82
C GLY A 61 -8.54 -14.46 7.09
N ALA A 62 -9.87 -14.35 7.00
CA ALA A 62 -10.75 -14.04 8.11
C ALA A 62 -10.80 -15.18 9.15
N ALA A 63 -10.82 -16.44 8.73
CA ALA A 63 -10.78 -17.59 9.64
C ALA A 63 -9.48 -17.64 10.43
N ILE A 64 -8.33 -17.42 9.77
CA ILE A 64 -7.04 -17.32 10.45
C ILE A 64 -7.01 -16.11 11.39
N GLY A 65 -7.53 -14.97 10.96
CA GLY A 65 -7.65 -13.80 11.82
C GLY A 65 -8.51 -14.08 13.05
N MET A 66 -9.64 -14.78 12.89
CA MET A 66 -10.58 -15.10 13.96
C MET A 66 -9.97 -16.04 15.00
N TYR A 67 -9.08 -16.94 14.59
CA TYR A 67 -8.25 -17.71 15.53
C TYR A 67 -7.45 -16.77 16.44
N PHE A 68 -6.77 -15.76 15.90
CA PHE A 68 -6.04 -14.77 16.69
C PHE A 68 -6.95 -13.84 17.51
N VAL A 69 -8.19 -13.60 17.08
CA VAL A 69 -9.17 -12.90 17.94
C VAL A 69 -9.49 -13.74 19.18
N ALA A 70 -9.61 -15.06 19.03
CA ALA A 70 -9.91 -15.96 20.15
C ALA A 70 -8.72 -16.11 21.11
N THR A 71 -7.48 -16.03 20.62
CA THR A 71 -6.26 -16.19 21.44
C THR A 71 -5.74 -14.88 22.02
N ASP A 72 -5.77 -13.79 21.25
CA ASP A 72 -5.13 -12.51 21.58
C ASP A 72 -6.13 -11.38 21.87
N GLY A 73 -7.43 -11.63 21.62
CA GLY A 73 -8.53 -10.78 22.09
C GLY A 73 -9.00 -9.69 21.12
N ILE A 74 -9.74 -8.73 21.69
CA ILE A 74 -10.58 -7.76 20.95
C ILE A 74 -9.79 -6.83 20.02
N VAL A 75 -8.52 -6.54 20.36
CA VAL A 75 -7.64 -5.67 19.55
C VAL A 75 -7.48 -6.23 18.14
N ILE A 76 -7.19 -7.53 18.03
CA ILE A 76 -7.13 -8.21 16.74
C ILE A 76 -8.50 -8.25 16.07
N GLY A 77 -9.58 -8.36 16.85
CA GLY A 77 -10.95 -8.29 16.35
C GLY A 77 -11.24 -6.98 15.61
N ILE A 78 -10.82 -5.84 16.18
CA ILE A 78 -10.97 -4.52 15.57
C ILE A 78 -10.13 -4.42 14.29
N ILE A 79 -8.87 -4.88 14.33
CA ILE A 79 -7.98 -4.85 13.16
C ILE A 79 -8.54 -5.71 12.03
N LEU A 80 -9.04 -6.90 12.36
CA LEU A 80 -9.61 -7.83 11.40
C LEU A 80 -10.92 -7.29 10.82
N ALA A 81 -11.80 -6.73 11.64
CA ALA A 81 -13.06 -6.14 11.18
C ALA A 81 -12.78 -5.01 10.18
N PHE A 82 -11.84 -4.11 10.50
CA PHE A 82 -11.39 -3.07 9.58
C PHE A 82 -10.81 -3.67 8.29
N ALA A 83 -9.97 -4.69 8.38
CA ALA A 83 -9.39 -5.35 7.21
C ALA A 83 -10.47 -5.96 6.30
N VAL A 84 -11.40 -6.73 6.84
CA VAL A 84 -12.47 -7.38 6.05
C VAL A 84 -13.38 -6.34 5.39
N LEU A 85 -13.82 -5.33 6.15
CA LEU A 85 -14.66 -4.25 5.62
C LEU A 85 -13.93 -3.45 4.55
N SER A 86 -12.67 -3.07 4.81
CA SER A 86 -11.88 -2.32 3.85
C SER A 86 -11.67 -3.10 2.55
N ILE A 87 -11.34 -4.40 2.62
CA ILE A 87 -11.17 -5.25 1.44
C ILE A 87 -12.45 -5.34 0.62
N TYR A 88 -13.58 -5.64 1.26
CA TYR A 88 -14.85 -5.83 0.55
C TYR A 88 -15.38 -4.54 -0.09
N PHE A 89 -15.23 -3.40 0.58
CA PHE A 89 -15.70 -2.11 0.10
C PHE A 89 -14.67 -1.32 -0.73
N TYR A 90 -13.44 -1.83 -0.86
CA TYR A 90 -12.34 -1.11 -1.51
C TYR A 90 -12.71 -0.64 -2.92
N SER A 91 -12.95 -1.59 -3.82
CA SER A 91 -13.15 -1.32 -5.26
C SER A 91 -14.54 -0.77 -5.58
N THR A 92 -15.49 -0.88 -4.64
CA THR A 92 -16.89 -0.46 -4.84
C THR A 92 -17.20 0.93 -4.27
N LYS A 93 -16.56 1.32 -3.17
CA LYS A 93 -16.83 2.58 -2.45
C LYS A 93 -15.57 3.39 -2.20
N ILE A 94 -14.57 2.81 -1.53
CA ILE A 94 -13.41 3.54 -1.00
C ILE A 94 -12.60 4.20 -2.11
N VAL A 95 -12.39 3.52 -3.24
CA VAL A 95 -11.63 4.05 -4.39
C VAL A 95 -12.31 5.28 -5.04
N ASN A 96 -13.59 5.52 -4.73
CA ASN A 96 -14.34 6.68 -5.25
C ASN A 96 -14.33 7.87 -4.26
N TRP A 97 -13.69 7.76 -3.09
CA TRP A 97 -13.72 8.78 -2.04
C TRP A 97 -12.54 9.76 -2.04
N GLY A 98 -11.50 9.59 -2.86
CA GLY A 98 -10.32 10.46 -2.78
C GLY A 98 -9.31 10.08 -1.70
N LEU A 99 -9.55 8.99 -0.98
CA LEU A 99 -8.82 8.62 0.24
C LEU A 99 -8.09 7.28 0.13
N ALA A 100 -8.01 6.68 -1.07
CA ALA A 100 -7.47 5.34 -1.25
C ALA A 100 -6.04 5.20 -0.70
N GLU A 101 -5.20 6.20 -0.92
CA GLU A 101 -3.83 6.30 -0.42
C GLU A 101 -3.80 6.32 1.12
N VAL A 102 -4.68 7.10 1.76
CA VAL A 102 -4.81 7.15 3.22
C VAL A 102 -5.25 5.79 3.77
N PHE A 103 -6.26 5.17 3.15
CA PHE A 103 -6.75 3.85 3.54
C PHE A 103 -5.68 2.76 3.42
N VAL A 104 -4.88 2.77 2.33
CA VAL A 104 -3.75 1.85 2.18
C VAL A 104 -2.67 2.12 3.22
N GLY A 105 -2.42 3.39 3.56
CA GLY A 105 -1.52 3.77 4.64
C GLY A 105 -1.95 3.17 5.98
N ILE A 106 -3.22 3.38 6.37
CA ILE A 106 -3.80 2.84 7.60
C ILE A 106 -3.74 1.30 7.61
N LYS A 107 -4.15 0.65 6.52
CA LYS A 107 -4.08 -0.81 6.38
C LYS A 107 -2.65 -1.34 6.56
N GLY A 108 -1.66 -0.69 5.93
CA GLY A 108 -0.25 -1.03 6.07
C GLY A 108 0.23 -0.92 7.51
N SER A 109 -0.12 0.17 8.20
CA SER A 109 0.21 0.37 9.61
C SER A 109 -0.42 -0.69 10.51
N MET A 110 -1.70 -1.02 10.29
CA MET A 110 -2.43 -2.00 11.08
C MET A 110 -1.88 -3.43 10.91
N ILE A 111 -1.32 -3.77 9.74
CA ILE A 111 -0.64 -5.05 9.56
C ILE A 111 0.59 -5.14 10.47
N VAL A 112 1.40 -4.08 10.56
CA VAL A 112 2.59 -4.05 11.44
C VAL A 112 2.17 -4.12 12.90
N ILE A 113 1.24 -3.26 13.32
CA ILE A 113 0.73 -3.20 14.70
C ILE A 113 0.12 -4.54 15.11
N GLY A 114 -0.76 -5.12 14.27
CA GLY A 114 -1.40 -6.40 14.56
C GLY A 114 -0.41 -7.57 14.61
N THR A 115 0.59 -7.58 13.73
CA THR A 115 1.63 -8.62 13.75
C THR A 115 2.50 -8.51 14.99
N TYR A 116 2.81 -7.29 15.43
CA TYR A 116 3.54 -7.05 16.68
C TYR A 116 2.70 -7.50 17.88
N PHE A 117 1.45 -7.06 17.95
CA PHE A 117 0.54 -7.38 19.06
C PHE A 117 0.34 -8.87 19.27
N VAL A 118 0.18 -9.67 18.21
CA VAL A 118 0.06 -11.15 18.34
C VAL A 118 1.34 -11.79 18.93
N GLN A 119 2.50 -11.15 18.79
CA GLN A 119 3.76 -11.69 19.31
C GLN A 119 4.07 -11.22 20.73
N THR A 120 3.62 -10.03 21.12
CA THR A 120 4.01 -9.37 22.38
C THR A 120 2.85 -9.12 23.33
N THR A 121 1.61 -9.24 22.85
CA THR A 121 0.37 -8.86 23.55
C THR A 121 0.34 -7.40 23.99
N ASP A 122 1.16 -6.55 23.37
CA ASP A 122 1.29 -5.13 23.69
C ASP A 122 1.32 -4.26 22.43
N ILE A 123 0.86 -3.02 22.55
CA ILE A 123 0.96 -2.00 21.50
C ILE A 123 1.91 -0.92 21.98
N THR A 124 3.13 -0.99 21.49
CA THR A 124 4.17 -0.02 21.84
C THR A 124 4.24 1.12 20.84
N GLU A 125 4.82 2.24 21.27
CA GLU A 125 5.09 3.40 20.40
C GLU A 125 5.96 3.00 19.20
N GLN A 126 6.90 2.06 19.40
CA GLN A 126 7.73 1.50 18.34
C GLN A 126 6.89 0.86 17.24
N ALA A 127 5.94 0.03 17.63
CA ALA A 127 5.06 -0.68 16.68
C ALA A 127 4.14 0.29 15.92
N VAL A 128 3.63 1.31 16.61
CA VAL A 128 2.75 2.32 16.00
C VAL A 128 3.53 3.19 15.01
N LEU A 129 4.64 3.80 15.43
CA LEU A 129 5.44 4.67 14.56
C LEU A 129 6.08 3.88 13.40
N GLY A 130 6.57 2.67 13.67
CA GLY A 130 7.10 1.78 12.64
C GLY A 130 6.03 1.35 11.64
N GLY A 131 4.81 1.08 12.14
CA GLY A 131 3.63 0.84 11.33
C GLY A 131 3.31 2.02 10.41
N ILE A 132 3.29 3.25 10.93
CA ILE A 132 3.04 4.45 10.13
C ILE A 132 4.08 4.58 9.02
N VAL A 133 5.37 4.38 9.31
CA VAL A 133 6.42 4.40 8.28
C VAL A 133 6.13 3.39 7.15
N ILE A 134 5.87 2.13 7.49
CA ILE A 134 5.57 1.08 6.50
C ILE A 134 4.25 1.35 5.75
N GLY A 135 3.25 1.87 6.44
CA GLY A 135 1.98 2.31 5.86
C GLY A 135 2.17 3.42 4.84
N THR A 136 2.90 4.49 5.20
CA THR A 136 3.25 5.60 4.30
C THR A 136 4.00 5.11 3.07
N LEU A 137 4.96 4.19 3.24
CA LEU A 137 5.68 3.59 2.11
C LEU A 137 4.76 2.79 1.18
N SER A 138 3.78 2.06 1.72
CA SER A 138 2.78 1.33 0.92
C SER A 138 1.85 2.29 0.16
N SER A 139 1.45 3.38 0.83
CA SER A 139 0.63 4.44 0.28
C SER A 139 1.32 5.17 -0.89
N LEU A 140 2.63 5.41 -0.77
CA LEU A 140 3.45 5.98 -1.85
C LEU A 140 3.46 5.10 -3.12
N ILE A 141 3.47 3.78 -2.96
CA ILE A 141 3.41 2.86 -4.11
C ILE A 141 2.06 2.96 -4.81
N LEU A 142 0.95 2.98 -4.07
CA LEU A 142 -0.37 3.19 -4.68
C LEU A 142 -0.45 4.57 -5.39
N PHE A 143 0.12 5.60 -4.76
CA PHE A 143 0.13 6.94 -5.31
C PHE A 143 0.88 7.01 -6.65
N ILE A 144 2.09 6.45 -6.73
CA ILE A 144 2.88 6.49 -7.96
C ILE A 144 2.26 5.65 -9.08
N THR A 145 1.60 4.55 -8.74
CA THR A 145 0.90 3.71 -9.74
C THR A 145 -0.40 4.32 -10.23
N SER A 146 -0.93 5.34 -9.55
CA SER A 146 -2.15 6.05 -9.98
C SER A 146 -1.91 7.09 -11.09
N PHE A 147 -0.65 7.43 -11.39
CA PHE A 147 -0.30 8.33 -12.51
C PHE A 147 -0.59 7.75 -13.89
N PRO A 148 -0.08 6.54 -14.25
CA PRO A 148 -0.38 5.94 -15.56
C PRO A 148 -1.88 5.66 -15.75
N ASP A 149 -2.59 5.33 -14.67
CA ASP A 149 -3.99 4.93 -14.71
C ASP A 149 -4.98 6.11 -14.63
N HIS A 150 -4.48 7.33 -14.44
CA HIS A 150 -5.28 8.54 -14.20
C HIS A 150 -6.48 8.70 -15.14
N ASP A 151 -6.27 8.61 -16.46
CA ASP A 151 -7.30 8.93 -17.44
C ASP A 151 -8.34 7.80 -17.56
N ALA A 152 -7.91 6.54 -17.45
CA ALA A 152 -8.78 5.38 -17.45
C ALA A 152 -9.65 5.31 -16.19
N ASP A 153 -9.03 5.53 -15.02
CA ASP A 153 -9.70 5.56 -13.72
C ASP A 153 -10.71 6.70 -13.62
N LYS A 154 -10.33 7.91 -14.07
CA LYS A 154 -11.19 9.09 -14.08
C LYS A 154 -12.43 8.87 -14.96
N ALA A 155 -12.27 8.27 -16.13
CA ALA A 155 -13.37 7.99 -17.05
C ALA A 155 -14.42 7.02 -16.47
N LYS A 156 -14.10 6.31 -15.39
CA LYS A 156 -14.99 5.35 -14.72
C LYS A 156 -15.37 5.77 -13.29
N GLY A 157 -15.15 7.04 -12.95
CA GLY A 157 -15.63 7.64 -11.71
C GLY A 157 -14.80 7.36 -10.46
N ARG A 158 -13.59 6.80 -10.60
CA ARG A 158 -12.64 6.72 -9.50
C ARG A 158 -12.16 8.12 -9.14
N LYS A 159 -11.81 8.30 -7.86
CA LYS A 159 -11.24 9.54 -7.34
C LYS A 159 -9.99 9.16 -6.56
N THR A 160 -8.88 8.98 -7.25
CA THR A 160 -7.56 8.85 -6.60
C THR A 160 -7.05 10.23 -6.18
N LEU A 161 -6.01 10.28 -5.37
CA LEU A 161 -5.38 11.56 -5.00
C LEU A 161 -4.82 12.27 -6.25
N VAL A 162 -4.27 11.50 -7.20
CA VAL A 162 -3.78 12.02 -8.49
C VAL A 162 -4.91 12.62 -9.32
N ILE A 163 -6.09 11.98 -9.37
CA ILE A 163 -7.27 12.53 -10.08
C ILE A 163 -7.79 13.79 -9.40
N SER A 164 -7.83 13.81 -8.08
CA SER A 164 -8.39 14.91 -7.29
C SER A 164 -7.55 16.18 -7.38
N LEU A 165 -6.22 16.02 -7.45
CA LEU A 165 -5.27 17.13 -7.51
C LEU A 165 -4.86 17.51 -8.95
N GLY A 166 -4.98 16.58 -9.89
CA GLY A 166 -4.33 16.64 -11.20
C GLY A 166 -2.86 16.21 -11.13
N LYS A 167 -2.35 15.67 -12.25
CA LYS A 167 -1.00 15.08 -12.35
C LYS A 167 0.10 16.06 -11.93
N GLU A 168 0.01 17.33 -12.32
CA GLU A 168 1.03 18.35 -12.00
C GLU A 168 1.14 18.60 -10.49
N ARG A 169 0.03 18.88 -9.80
CA ARG A 169 0.03 19.09 -8.34
C ARG A 169 0.37 17.81 -7.59
N ALA A 170 -0.04 16.65 -8.11
CA ALA A 170 0.32 15.36 -7.54
C ALA A 170 1.84 15.14 -7.52
N CYS A 171 2.59 15.66 -8.49
CA CYS A 171 4.07 15.60 -8.47
C CYS A 171 4.66 16.28 -7.23
N SER A 172 4.06 17.38 -6.76
CA SER A 172 4.48 18.08 -5.54
C SER A 172 4.07 17.33 -4.28
N ILE A 173 2.90 16.68 -4.28
CA ILE A 173 2.42 15.88 -3.15
C ILE A 173 3.25 14.62 -2.90
N LEU A 174 3.97 14.12 -3.91
CA LEU A 174 4.91 13.00 -3.73
C LEU A 174 5.86 13.23 -2.53
N TRP A 175 6.29 14.47 -2.29
CA TRP A 175 7.26 14.78 -1.22
C TRP A 175 6.70 14.63 0.19
N VAL A 176 5.38 14.60 0.36
CA VAL A 176 4.75 14.38 1.68
C VAL A 176 5.14 13.00 2.22
N PHE A 177 5.16 11.97 1.38
CA PHE A 177 5.46 10.59 1.78
C PHE A 177 6.87 10.40 2.38
N PRO A 178 7.98 10.81 1.71
CA PRO A 178 9.30 10.73 2.29
C PRO A 178 9.48 11.68 3.48
N VAL A 179 8.86 12.86 3.49
CA VAL A 179 8.91 13.77 4.63
C VAL A 179 8.28 13.13 5.87
N VAL A 180 7.12 12.48 5.73
CA VAL A 180 6.49 11.73 6.83
C VAL A 180 7.36 10.55 7.26
N THR A 181 7.88 9.77 6.31
CA THR A 181 8.73 8.60 6.58
C THR A 181 10.00 8.97 7.36
N TYR A 182 10.75 9.95 6.87
CA TYR A 182 11.97 10.41 7.52
C TYR A 182 11.69 11.20 8.79
N GLY A 183 10.68 12.07 8.78
CA GLY A 183 10.30 12.88 9.92
C GLY A 183 9.92 12.03 11.12
N ILE A 184 9.04 11.02 10.93
CA ILE A 184 8.69 10.08 12.00
C ILE A 184 9.91 9.34 12.52
N THR A 185 10.77 8.84 11.62
CA THR A 185 11.96 8.09 12.03
C THR A 185 12.94 8.95 12.82
N VAL A 186 13.23 10.18 12.36
CA VAL A 186 14.12 11.12 13.03
C VAL A 186 13.57 11.53 14.39
N ILE A 187 12.27 11.86 14.46
CA ILE A 187 11.58 12.19 15.71
C ILE A 187 11.63 11.00 16.67
N ALA A 188 11.33 9.79 16.21
CA ALA A 188 11.35 8.58 17.03
C ALA A 188 12.76 8.27 17.56
N VAL A 189 13.81 8.50 16.77
CA VAL A 189 15.21 8.35 17.24
C VAL A 189 15.57 9.43 18.25
N PHE A 190 15.15 10.68 18.03
CA PHE A 190 15.42 11.79 18.95
C PHE A 190 14.80 11.57 20.33
N PHE A 191 13.60 10.98 20.39
CA PHE A 191 12.93 10.61 21.65
C PHE A 191 13.33 9.21 22.16
N GLU A 192 14.37 8.59 21.61
CA GLU A 192 14.87 7.26 22.00
C GLU A 192 13.83 6.12 21.87
N ILE A 193 12.76 6.34 21.10
CA ILE A 193 11.75 5.32 20.78
C ILE A 193 12.35 4.33 19.78
N PHE A 194 13.06 4.82 18.77
CA PHE A 194 13.78 4.00 17.79
C PHE A 194 15.28 4.01 18.08
N PRO A 195 15.99 2.90 17.79
CA PRO A 195 17.45 2.89 17.79
C PRO A 195 18.07 3.88 16.81
N ILE A 196 19.24 4.42 17.14
CA ILE A 196 19.97 5.37 16.27
C ILE A 196 20.26 4.79 14.87
N PHE A 197 20.45 3.47 14.77
CA PHE A 197 20.68 2.78 13.50
C PHE A 197 19.46 2.81 12.56
N CYS A 198 18.25 3.13 13.03
CA CYS A 198 17.11 3.37 12.15
C CYS A 198 17.32 4.58 11.23
N LEU A 199 18.25 5.49 11.55
CA LEU A 199 18.64 6.60 10.66
C LEU A 199 19.33 6.13 9.36
N LEU A 200 19.71 4.85 9.25
CA LEU A 200 20.20 4.28 8.00
C LEU A 200 19.23 4.46 6.83
N ILE A 201 17.92 4.61 7.09
CA ILE A 201 16.94 4.88 6.05
C ILE A 201 17.26 6.15 5.24
N LEU A 202 17.99 7.13 5.82
CA LEU A 202 18.37 8.37 5.16
C LEU A 202 19.30 8.13 3.96
N LEU A 203 19.97 6.97 3.88
CA LEU A 203 20.74 6.56 2.70
C LEU A 203 19.87 6.43 1.44
N THR A 204 18.55 6.34 1.58
CA THR A 204 17.60 6.26 0.45
C THR A 204 17.18 7.63 -0.10
N ILE A 205 17.65 8.75 0.49
CA ILE A 205 17.37 10.11 0.02
C ILE A 205 17.70 10.31 -1.47
N PRO A 206 18.88 9.91 -1.99
CA PRO A 206 19.20 10.10 -3.40
C PRO A 206 18.23 9.36 -4.35
N LEU A 207 17.70 8.21 -3.92
CA LEU A 207 16.76 7.41 -4.72
C LEU A 207 15.41 8.11 -4.86
N ILE A 208 14.85 8.61 -3.75
CA ILE A 208 13.56 9.32 -3.80
C ILE A 208 13.69 10.68 -4.49
N ILE A 209 14.81 11.39 -4.31
CA ILE A 209 15.06 12.64 -5.01
C ILE A 209 15.06 12.41 -6.53
N ARG A 210 15.83 11.41 -6.99
CA ARG A 210 15.88 11.05 -8.41
C ARG A 210 14.49 10.66 -8.95
N SER A 211 13.71 9.93 -8.17
CA SER A 211 12.35 9.50 -8.56
C SER A 211 11.40 10.69 -8.68
N GLY A 212 11.38 11.60 -7.70
CA GLY A 212 10.54 12.79 -7.70
C GLY A 212 10.88 13.77 -8.83
N LEU A 213 12.17 13.98 -9.11
CA LEU A 213 12.60 14.82 -10.24
C LEU A 213 12.18 14.23 -11.59
N LYS A 214 12.37 12.91 -11.77
CA LYS A 214 11.94 12.23 -13.00
C LYS A 214 10.42 12.25 -13.16
N LEU A 215 9.66 12.11 -12.07
CA LEU A 215 8.20 12.24 -12.11
C LEU A 215 7.79 13.61 -12.63
N LYS A 216 8.33 14.68 -12.06
CA LYS A 216 8.03 16.06 -12.46
C LYS A 216 8.33 16.33 -13.93
N GLN A 217 9.36 15.71 -14.49
CA GLN A 217 9.74 15.85 -15.90
C GLN A 217 8.87 15.03 -16.86
N ASN A 218 8.21 13.97 -16.37
CA ASN A 218 7.65 12.92 -17.23
C ASN A 218 6.20 12.55 -16.90
N TYR A 219 5.51 13.26 -16.01
CA TYR A 219 4.19 12.86 -15.51
C TYR A 219 3.11 12.69 -16.59
N ASP A 220 3.27 13.36 -17.74
CA ASP A 220 2.34 13.25 -18.88
C ASP A 220 2.68 12.13 -19.87
N LYS A 221 3.89 11.56 -19.79
CA LYS A 221 4.37 10.56 -20.75
C LYS A 221 4.35 9.18 -20.13
N LEU A 222 3.33 8.39 -20.46
CA LEU A 222 3.10 7.04 -19.92
C LEU A 222 4.36 6.14 -19.97
N ILE A 223 5.07 6.13 -21.10
CA ILE A 223 6.29 5.32 -21.30
C ILE A 223 7.38 5.67 -20.27
N ASN A 224 7.47 6.94 -19.89
CA ASN A 224 8.50 7.43 -18.98
C ASN A 224 8.10 7.29 -17.50
N LEU A 225 6.87 6.87 -17.20
CA LEU A 225 6.40 6.61 -15.83
C LEU A 225 6.86 5.25 -15.30
N ILE A 226 7.07 4.25 -16.16
CA ILE A 226 7.50 2.90 -15.72
C ILE A 226 8.84 2.96 -14.96
N PRO A 227 9.89 3.65 -15.45
CA PRO A 227 11.14 3.79 -14.69
C PRO A 227 10.96 4.53 -13.36
N VAL A 228 10.03 5.49 -13.29
CA VAL A 228 9.73 6.26 -12.06
C VAL A 228 9.05 5.36 -11.02
N MET A 229 8.02 4.61 -11.43
CA MET A 229 7.36 3.65 -10.54
C MET A 229 8.34 2.60 -10.01
N SER A 230 9.22 2.10 -10.88
CA SER A 230 10.26 1.15 -10.51
C SER A 230 11.25 1.73 -9.49
N SER A 231 11.77 2.94 -9.71
CA SER A 231 12.69 3.57 -8.74
C SER A 231 12.01 3.91 -7.41
N THR A 232 10.74 4.32 -7.42
CA THR A 232 9.94 4.54 -6.20
C THR A 232 9.67 3.22 -5.45
N LEU A 233 9.46 2.12 -6.18
CA LEU A 233 9.36 0.78 -5.58
C LEU A 233 10.67 0.37 -4.91
N TYR A 234 11.81 0.54 -5.58
CA TYR A 234 13.12 0.26 -4.97
C TYR A 234 13.36 1.12 -3.74
N PHE A 235 13.04 2.41 -3.79
CA PHE A 235 13.07 3.30 -2.62
C PHE A 235 12.28 2.67 -1.47
N SER A 236 10.99 2.41 -1.65
CA SER A 236 10.12 1.83 -0.61
C SER A 236 10.66 0.53 -0.01
N ARG A 237 11.13 -0.40 -0.85
CA ARG A 237 11.66 -1.69 -0.39
C ARG A 237 12.98 -1.53 0.36
N ILE A 238 13.92 -0.74 -0.15
CA ILE A 238 15.22 -0.52 0.49
C ILE A 238 15.02 0.23 1.81
N THR A 239 14.17 1.24 1.86
CA THR A 239 13.84 1.97 3.11
C THR A 239 13.27 1.02 4.16
N GLY A 240 12.32 0.15 3.79
CA GLY A 240 11.78 -0.85 4.71
C GLY A 240 12.83 -1.84 5.22
N VAL A 241 13.72 -2.33 4.35
CA VAL A 241 14.82 -3.23 4.75
C VAL A 241 15.81 -2.53 5.68
N LEU A 242 16.22 -1.30 5.37
CA LEU A 242 17.13 -0.53 6.23
C LEU A 242 16.52 -0.22 7.60
N LEU A 243 15.21 0.01 7.67
CA LEU A 243 14.51 0.18 8.94
C LEU A 243 14.59 -1.10 9.79
N ILE A 244 14.33 -2.27 9.18
CA ILE A 244 14.46 -3.58 9.85
C ILE A 244 15.91 -3.79 10.34
N VAL A 245 16.90 -3.53 9.48
CA VAL A 245 18.32 -3.63 9.85
C VAL A 245 18.63 -2.69 11.02
N GLY A 246 18.10 -1.46 11.02
CA GLY A 246 18.27 -0.51 12.11
C GLY A 246 17.78 -1.04 13.46
N PHE A 247 16.64 -1.71 13.50
CA PHE A 247 16.13 -2.36 14.71
C PHE A 247 16.98 -3.57 15.14
N LEU A 248 17.44 -4.39 14.19
CA LEU A 248 18.20 -5.60 14.48
C LEU A 248 19.63 -5.31 14.96
N VAL A 249 20.32 -4.33 14.37
CA VAL A 249 21.70 -3.98 14.74
C VAL A 249 21.80 -3.50 16.19
N ASN A 250 20.75 -2.88 16.72
CA ASN A 250 20.71 -2.45 18.13
C ASN A 250 20.49 -3.61 19.11
N THR A 251 20.03 -4.76 18.63
CA THR A 251 19.70 -5.92 19.46
C THR A 251 20.90 -6.87 19.64
N ILE A 252 21.99 -6.65 18.89
CA ILE A 252 23.25 -7.40 18.93
C ILE A 252 24.28 -6.58 19.71
#